data_AF-A0A2R8BMN9-F1
#
_entry.id   AF-A0A2R8BMN9-F1
#
_cell.length_a   1.000
_cell.length_b   1.000
_cell.length_c   1.000
_cell.angle_alpha   90.00
_cell.angle_beta   90.00
_cell.angle_gamma   90.00
#
_symmetry.space_group_name_H-M   'P 1'
#
loop_
_entity.id
_entity.type
_entity.pdbx_description
1 polymer ?
#
loop_
_entity_poly.entity_id
_entity_poly.type
_entity_poly.pdbx_seq_one_letter_code
_entity_poly.pdbx_strand_id
1 'polypeptide(L)'
;MRGMSPTFSRAPRNAVNRLIAFAFPFGSVAIAEQLENGLHAAIALIVRIPPQSVDSTVKNYHWLDLIKGLYSAYDQSADTAILVDVNGNISEGPVFDMIAVSDGKTWTSRHGVLK
;
A
#
# COMPACT_ATOMS: atom_id res chain seq x y z
N MET A 1 12.31 -11.55 -5.23
CA MET A 1 13.75 -11.49 -4.85
C MET A 1 14.43 -10.47 -5.76
N ARG A 2 15.25 -9.56 -5.21
CA ARG A 2 15.92 -8.49 -5.98
C ARG A 2 17.19 -8.94 -6.73
N GLY A 3 17.56 -10.22 -6.60
CA GLY A 3 18.79 -10.81 -7.11
C GLY A 3 19.11 -12.10 -6.37
N MET A 4 20.04 -12.89 -6.89
CA MET A 4 20.58 -14.06 -6.19
C MET A 4 22.11 -14.04 -6.28
N SER A 5 22.76 -14.65 -5.28
CA SER A 5 24.20 -14.86 -5.34
C SER A 5 24.52 -16.03 -6.27
N PRO A 6 25.53 -15.92 -7.15
CA PRO A 6 25.98 -17.04 -7.99
C PRO A 6 26.42 -18.27 -7.17
N THR A 7 26.84 -18.05 -5.93
CA THR A 7 27.33 -19.08 -5.01
C THR A 7 26.31 -19.45 -3.93
N PHE A 8 25.06 -19.01 -4.05
CA PHE A 8 24.02 -19.16 -3.02
C PHE A 8 24.38 -18.55 -1.64
N SER A 9 25.39 -17.67 -1.60
CA SER A 9 25.70 -16.89 -0.41
C SER A 9 24.50 -16.06 0.05
N ARG A 10 24.21 -16.08 1.35
CA ARG A 10 23.14 -15.29 1.98
C ARG A 10 23.53 -13.83 2.26
N ALA A 11 24.80 -13.47 2.10
CA ALA A 11 25.25 -12.08 2.28
C ALA A 11 24.66 -11.18 1.17
N PRO A 12 23.90 -10.12 1.49
CA PRO A 12 23.25 -9.27 0.49
C PRO A 12 24.23 -8.62 -0.50
N ARG A 13 25.45 -8.31 -0.05
CA ARG A 13 26.52 -7.74 -0.89
C ARG A 13 26.99 -8.65 -2.04
N ASN A 14 26.71 -9.95 -1.93
CA ASN A 14 27.09 -10.96 -2.93
C ASN A 14 25.93 -11.26 -3.90
N ALA A 15 24.76 -10.64 -3.73
CA ALA A 15 23.63 -10.80 -4.62
C ALA A 15 23.82 -9.90 -5.85
N VAL A 16 23.57 -10.47 -7.04
CA VAL A 16 23.58 -9.69 -8.29
C VAL A 16 22.17 -9.18 -8.56
N ASN A 17 21.99 -7.86 -8.58
CA ASN A 17 20.71 -7.22 -8.82
C ASN A 17 20.15 -7.59 -10.20
N ARG A 18 18.81 -7.67 -10.31
CA ARG A 18 18.10 -7.91 -11.57
C ARG A 18 17.11 -6.79 -11.85
N LEU A 19 17.06 -6.36 -13.11
CA LEU A 19 16.01 -5.50 -13.64
C LEU A 19 15.02 -6.36 -14.41
N ILE A 20 13.73 -6.20 -14.11
CA ILE A 20 12.62 -6.80 -14.85
C ILE A 20 11.73 -5.62 -15.27
N ALA A 21 11.38 -5.55 -16.55
CA ALA A 21 10.51 -4.52 -17.10
C ALA A 21 9.46 -5.16 -18.01
N PHE A 22 8.24 -4.64 -17.96
CA PHE A 22 7.10 -5.10 -18.74
C PHE A 22 6.14 -3.92 -18.97
N ALA A 23 5.25 -4.06 -19.96
CA ALA A 23 4.19 -3.11 -20.26
C ALA A 23 2.85 -3.84 -20.39
N PHE A 24 1.79 -3.21 -19.89
CA PHE A 24 0.41 -3.69 -19.98
C PHE A 24 -0.50 -2.52 -20.38
N PRO A 25 -1.68 -2.78 -20.97
CA PRO A 25 -2.70 -1.76 -21.14
C PRO A 25 -3.00 -1.08 -19.79
N PHE A 26 -3.36 0.19 -19.83
CA PHE A 26 -3.71 0.94 -18.62
C PHE A 26 -4.87 0.24 -17.89
N GLY A 27 -4.67 -0.01 -16.60
CA GLY A 27 -5.70 -0.48 -15.67
C GLY A 27 -5.95 0.56 -14.61
N SER A 28 -7.21 0.93 -14.43
CA SER A 28 -7.62 1.84 -13.35
C SER A 28 -7.76 1.09 -12.02
N VAL A 29 -7.53 1.79 -10.91
CA VAL A 29 -7.78 1.26 -9.55
C VAL A 29 -9.28 1.07 -9.29
N ALA A 30 -10.11 1.84 -9.98
CA ALA A 30 -11.56 1.84 -9.87
C ALA A 30 -12.21 1.76 -11.26
N ILE A 31 -13.35 1.07 -11.38
CA ILE A 31 -14.11 1.06 -12.64
C ILE A 31 -14.76 2.42 -12.90
N ALA A 32 -15.19 2.69 -14.14
CA ALA A 32 -15.76 3.98 -14.54
C ALA A 32 -16.90 4.44 -13.61
N GLU A 33 -17.81 3.53 -13.25
CA GLU A 33 -18.91 3.81 -12.32
C GLU A 33 -18.41 4.23 -10.92
N GLN A 34 -17.37 3.59 -10.41
CA GLN A 34 -16.77 3.93 -9.11
C GLN A 34 -16.00 5.25 -9.15
N LEU A 35 -15.44 5.62 -10.30
CA LEU A 35 -14.81 6.93 -10.48
C LEU A 35 -15.85 8.06 -10.50
N GLU A 36 -17.04 7.81 -11.04
CA GLU A 36 -18.13 8.78 -11.09
C GLU A 36 -18.86 8.89 -9.74
N ASN A 37 -19.12 7.76 -9.09
CA ASN A 37 -19.97 7.69 -7.88
C ASN A 37 -19.16 7.69 -6.57
N GLY A 38 -17.84 7.50 -6.65
CA GLY A 38 -16.98 7.27 -5.50
C GLY A 38 -16.89 5.80 -5.09
N LEU A 39 -15.95 5.50 -4.19
CA LEU A 39 -15.73 4.15 -3.65
C LEU A 39 -16.16 4.10 -2.19
N HIS A 40 -16.75 2.97 -1.79
CA HIS A 40 -16.96 2.65 -0.39
C HIS A 40 -15.65 2.12 0.20
N ALA A 41 -15.01 2.89 1.09
CA ALA A 41 -13.78 2.50 1.76
C ALA A 41 -14.05 2.19 3.24
N ALA A 42 -13.58 1.05 3.72
CA ALA A 42 -13.63 0.69 5.15
C ALA A 42 -12.30 0.97 5.84
N ILE A 43 -12.36 1.50 7.06
CA ILE A 43 -11.18 1.57 7.94
C ILE A 43 -10.96 0.18 8.52
N ALA A 44 -9.91 -0.49 8.06
CA ALA A 44 -9.50 -1.79 8.56
C ALA A 44 -8.57 -1.58 9.76
N LEU A 45 -8.86 -2.23 10.90
CA LEU A 45 -7.99 -2.22 12.08
C LEU A 45 -6.77 -3.16 11.91
N ILE A 46 -6.16 -3.09 10.72
CA ILE A 46 -4.94 -3.78 10.35
C ILE A 46 -3.81 -2.75 10.34
N VAL A 47 -2.78 -3.02 11.13
CA VAL A 47 -1.62 -2.15 11.23
C VAL A 47 -0.79 -2.26 9.94
N ARG A 48 -0.62 -1.12 9.26
CA ARG A 48 0.33 -0.98 8.15
C ARG A 48 1.74 -1.26 8.65
N ILE A 49 2.55 -1.98 7.87
CA ILE A 49 3.96 -2.26 8.22
C ILE A 49 4.62 -0.93 8.63
N PRO A 50 5.10 -0.83 9.88
CA PRO A 50 5.58 0.44 10.39
C PRO A 50 6.92 0.83 9.71
N PRO A 51 7.21 2.13 9.54
CA PRO A 51 8.47 2.61 8.95
C PRO A 51 9.74 2.07 9.63
N GLN A 52 9.66 1.74 10.92
CA GLN A 52 10.74 1.13 11.70
C GLN A 52 11.06 -0.31 11.24
N SER A 53 10.11 -1.01 10.61
CA SER A 53 10.28 -2.36 10.08
C SER A 53 10.63 -2.34 8.59
N VAL A 54 9.90 -1.54 7.80
CA VAL A 54 10.17 -1.33 6.37
C VAL A 54 9.94 0.13 6.08
N ASP A 55 10.95 0.81 5.54
CA ASP A 55 10.83 2.19 5.09
C ASP A 55 9.73 2.32 4.03
N SER A 56 8.64 3.01 4.38
CA SER A 56 7.47 3.19 3.51
C SER A 56 7.75 4.08 2.30
N THR A 57 8.80 4.91 2.33
CA THR A 57 9.20 5.75 1.20
C THR A 57 9.84 4.93 0.07
N VAL A 58 10.26 3.70 0.36
CA VAL A 58 10.80 2.77 -0.63
C VAL A 58 9.68 1.88 -1.14
N LYS A 59 9.24 2.12 -2.39
CA LYS A 59 8.25 1.27 -3.07
C LYS A 59 8.70 -0.19 -3.04
N ASN A 60 7.80 -1.06 -2.57
CA ASN A 60 8.08 -2.46 -2.32
C ASN A 60 6.84 -3.33 -2.58
N TYR A 61 7.04 -4.64 -2.53
CA TYR A 61 6.00 -5.66 -2.76
C TYR A 61 5.64 -6.43 -1.47
N HIS A 62 6.00 -5.92 -0.28
CA HIS A 62 5.57 -6.51 0.99
C HIS A 62 4.13 -6.09 1.26
N TRP A 63 3.19 -6.93 0.84
CA TRP A 63 1.79 -6.55 0.66
C TRP A 63 0.80 -7.32 1.55
N LEU A 64 1.30 -8.14 2.47
CA LEU A 64 0.43 -9.03 3.24
C LEU A 64 -0.54 -8.26 4.15
N ASP A 65 -0.12 -7.14 4.72
CA ASP A 65 -0.97 -6.23 5.49
C ASP A 65 -2.05 -5.58 4.62
N LEU A 66 -1.69 -5.08 3.42
CA LEU A 66 -2.65 -4.51 2.46
C LEU A 66 -3.68 -5.54 1.99
N ILE A 67 -3.25 -6.78 1.72
CA ILE A 67 -4.15 -7.89 1.35
C ILE A 67 -5.10 -8.22 2.49
N LYS A 68 -4.61 -8.28 3.73
CA LYS A 68 -5.46 -8.49 4.92
C LYS A 68 -6.47 -7.35 5.09
N GLY A 69 -6.06 -6.11 4.85
CA GLY A 69 -6.94 -4.95 4.86
C GLY A 69 -8.09 -5.10 3.86
N LEU A 70 -7.78 -5.50 2.62
CA LEU A 70 -8.80 -5.75 1.59
C LEU A 70 -9.82 -6.79 2.02
N TYR A 71 -9.38 -7.95 2.51
CA TYR A 71 -10.32 -8.96 3.03
C TYR A 71 -11.20 -8.43 4.16
N SER A 72 -10.61 -7.68 5.10
CA SER A 72 -11.37 -7.03 6.18
C SER A 72 -12.38 -5.99 5.68
N ALA A 73 -12.12 -5.32 4.56
CA ALA A 73 -13.06 -4.40 3.94
C ALA A 73 -14.18 -5.15 3.21
N TYR A 74 -13.87 -6.25 2.53
CA TYR A 74 -14.87 -7.10 1.87
C TYR A 74 -15.85 -7.71 2.87
N ASP A 75 -15.40 -8.11 4.05
CA ASP A 75 -16.26 -8.57 5.15
C ASP A 75 -17.25 -7.48 5.62
N GLN A 76 -16.94 -6.20 5.35
CA GLN A 76 -17.79 -5.04 5.64
C GLN A 76 -18.57 -4.53 4.41
N SER A 77 -18.55 -5.28 3.30
CA SER A 77 -19.17 -4.88 2.02
C SER A 77 -18.63 -3.53 1.48
N ALA A 78 -17.34 -3.26 1.71
CA ALA A 78 -16.63 -2.13 1.14
C ALA A 78 -15.80 -2.54 -0.08
N ASP A 79 -15.57 -1.59 -1.00
CA ASP A 79 -14.77 -1.78 -2.21
C ASP A 79 -13.28 -1.86 -1.91
N THR A 80 -12.83 -1.11 -0.89
CA THR A 80 -11.41 -1.00 -0.55
C THR A 80 -11.18 -0.73 0.93
N ALA A 81 -9.91 -0.79 1.34
CA ALA A 81 -9.49 -0.68 2.73
C ALA A 81 -8.60 0.55 2.95
N ILE A 82 -8.70 1.08 4.17
CA ILE A 82 -7.80 2.08 4.73
C ILE A 82 -7.15 1.46 5.95
N LEU A 83 -5.83 1.36 5.97
CA LEU A 83 -5.10 0.80 7.11
C LEU A 83 -4.76 1.90 8.13
N VAL A 84 -4.38 1.44 9.32
CA VAL A 84 -3.97 2.31 10.43
C VAL A 84 -2.50 2.10 10.79
N ASP A 85 -1.89 3.09 11.42
CA ASP A 85 -0.57 2.96 12.03
C ASP A 85 -0.64 2.25 13.40
N VAL A 86 0.51 2.09 14.05
CA VAL A 86 0.63 1.47 15.39
C VAL A 86 -0.11 2.22 16.50
N ASN A 87 -0.45 3.50 16.27
CA ASN A 87 -1.16 4.36 17.22
C ASN A 87 -2.66 4.48 16.87
N GLY A 88 -3.12 3.80 15.82
CA GLY A 88 -4.50 3.89 15.34
C GLY A 88 -4.79 5.10 14.46
N ASN A 89 -3.78 5.86 14.03
CA ASN A 89 -3.97 6.92 13.05
C ASN A 89 -4.14 6.35 11.65
N ILE A 90 -4.79 7.11 10.78
CA ILE A 90 -4.96 6.76 9.37
C ILE A 90 -3.62 6.73 8.63
N SER A 91 -3.38 5.67 7.87
CA SER A 91 -2.19 5.48 7.04
C SER A 91 -2.54 5.56 5.54
N GLU A 92 -2.27 4.50 4.78
CA GLU A 92 -2.55 4.39 3.34
C GLU A 92 -3.50 3.21 3.04
N GLY A 93 -4.00 3.17 1.81
CA GLY A 93 -4.74 2.04 1.28
C GLY A 93 -3.93 1.23 0.27
N PRO A 94 -4.48 0.11 -0.22
CA PRO A 94 -3.84 -0.68 -1.26
C PRO A 94 -3.71 0.17 -2.53
N VAL A 95 -2.47 0.44 -2.98
CA VAL A 95 -2.12 1.23 -4.17
C VAL A 95 -2.45 2.72 -4.16
N PHE A 96 -2.90 3.31 -3.05
CA PHE A 96 -3.19 4.74 -2.98
C PHE A 96 -2.88 5.37 -1.63
N ASP A 97 -2.45 6.63 -1.69
CA ASP A 97 -2.42 7.53 -0.55
C ASP A 97 -3.78 8.21 -0.36
N MET A 98 -3.96 8.87 0.78
CA MET A 98 -5.22 9.54 1.10
C MET A 98 -5.06 11.00 1.43
N ILE A 99 -6.06 11.77 1.00
CA ILE A 99 -6.24 13.17 1.34
C ILE A 99 -7.67 13.33 1.87
N ALA A 100 -7.80 13.76 3.12
CA ALA A 100 -9.07 14.12 3.71
C ALA A 100 -9.31 15.63 3.55
N VAL A 101 -10.55 16.02 3.26
CA VAL A 101 -10.97 17.42 3.15
C VAL A 101 -12.02 17.69 4.22
N SER A 102 -11.78 18.68 5.06
CA SER A 102 -12.70 19.08 6.14
C SER A 102 -12.52 20.56 6.43
N ASP A 103 -13.64 21.29 6.57
CA ASP A 103 -13.67 22.75 6.84
C ASP A 103 -12.81 23.59 5.88
N GLY A 104 -12.82 23.23 4.59
CA GLY A 104 -12.02 23.91 3.55
C GLY A 104 -10.51 23.67 3.65
N LYS A 105 -10.07 22.75 4.52
CA LYS A 105 -8.66 22.36 4.69
C LYS A 105 -8.42 20.95 4.20
N THR A 106 -7.20 20.69 3.75
CA THR A 106 -6.74 19.36 3.33
C THR A 106 -5.80 18.76 4.36
N TRP A 107 -5.94 17.46 4.57
CA TRP A 107 -5.14 16.67 5.49
C TRP A 107 -4.64 15.42 4.77
N THR A 108 -3.38 15.07 4.94
CA THR A 108 -2.82 13.82 4.45
C THR A 108 -1.89 13.27 5.51
N SER A 109 -1.73 11.94 5.55
CA SER A 109 -0.83 11.35 6.53
C SER A 109 0.61 11.78 6.24
N ARG A 110 1.32 12.22 7.29
CA ARG A 110 2.72 12.64 7.19
C ARG A 110 3.70 11.46 7.28
N HIS A 111 3.24 10.31 7.77
CA HIS A 111 4.06 9.18 8.18
C HIS A 111 3.43 7.85 7.74
N GLY A 112 4.25 6.86 7.39
CA GLY A 112 3.74 5.52 7.01
C GLY A 112 3.10 5.44 5.63
N VAL A 113 3.37 6.41 4.77
CA VAL A 113 2.87 6.49 3.38
C VAL A 113 4.02 6.55 2.38
N LEU A 114 3.72 6.27 1.12
CA LEU A 114 4.65 6.50 0.01
C LEU A 114 4.76 8.02 -0.27
N LYS A 115 5.90 8.47 -0.81
CA LYS A 115 6.12 9.86 -1.23
C LYS A 115 6.35 9.94 -2.73
#